data_AF-A0A2K3QPR2-F1
#
_entry.id   AF-A0A2K3QPR2-F1
#
_cell.length_a   1.000
_cell.length_b   1.000
_cell.length_c   1.000
_cell.angle_alpha   90.00
_cell.angle_beta   90.00
_cell.angle_gamma   90.00
#
_symmetry.space_group_name_H-M   'P 1'
#
loop_
_entity.id
_entity.type
_entity.pdbx_description
1 polymer ?
#
loop_
_entity_poly.entity_id
_entity_poly.type
_entity_poly.pdbx_seq_one_letter_code
_entity_poly.pdbx_strand_id
1 'polypeptide(L)'
;MVIRSNPVLRTRIIQTNLGEALQVVVKGAVVWGHRKDLDDCTQDSHQGIHLGDSLLPKGNHLVLTIHHALYDGWSLPRTLEQVEAAYYEGEPQSRPFKIFVEHLLKQDDKNMEEFWRAQLHDFSGPLFPSAPPGDVNY
;
A
#
# COMPACT_ATOMS: atom_id res chain seq x y z
N MET A 1 -13.43 13.25 -2.94
CA MET A 1 -14.47 12.20 -2.90
C MET A 1 -13.86 10.81 -2.68
N VAL A 2 -12.93 10.37 -3.53
CA VAL A 2 -12.26 9.05 -3.50
C VAL A 2 -11.69 8.66 -2.12
N ILE A 3 -10.91 9.52 -1.46
CA ILE A 3 -10.34 9.24 -0.12
C ILE A 3 -11.41 8.98 0.94
N ARG A 4 -12.55 9.68 0.86
CA ARG A 4 -13.65 9.47 1.82
C ARG A 4 -14.34 8.14 1.55
N SER A 5 -14.59 7.85 0.27
CA SER A 5 -15.23 6.61 -0.19
C SER A 5 -14.39 5.36 0.07
N ASN A 6 -13.05 5.46 0.12
CA ASN A 6 -12.14 4.32 0.32
C ASN A 6 -11.49 4.34 1.71
N PRO A 7 -11.97 3.51 2.67
CA PRO A 7 -11.40 3.46 4.01
C PRO A 7 -9.90 3.08 4.05
N VAL A 8 -9.42 2.31 3.08
CA VAL A 8 -8.00 1.88 3.00
C VAL A 8 -7.05 3.09 2.88
N LEU A 9 -7.46 4.15 2.18
CA LEU A 9 -6.64 5.36 2.01
C LEU A 9 -6.52 6.19 3.30
N ARG A 10 -7.32 5.88 4.33
CA ARG A 10 -7.28 6.51 5.67
C ARG A 10 -6.92 5.51 6.76
N THR A 11 -6.38 4.36 6.36
CA THR A 11 -5.96 3.32 7.28
C THR A 11 -4.58 3.65 7.86
N ARG A 12 -4.39 3.34 9.13
CA ARG A 12 -3.10 3.27 9.84
C ARG A 12 -2.98 1.86 10.43
N ILE A 13 -1.80 1.28 10.36
CA ILE A 13 -1.48 -0.02 10.97
C ILE A 13 -0.63 0.26 12.21
N ILE A 14 -1.22 0.10 13.39
CA ILE A 14 -0.51 0.32 14.65
C ILE A 14 -0.11 -1.02 15.25
N GLN A 15 1.12 -1.12 15.72
CA GLN A 15 1.56 -2.28 16.47
C GLN A 15 1.36 -2.01 17.96
N THR A 16 0.74 -2.95 18.66
CA THR A 16 0.56 -2.88 20.10
C THR A 16 1.79 -3.44 20.82
N ASN A 17 1.92 -3.13 22.10
CA ASN A 17 3.00 -3.65 22.95
C ASN A 17 2.93 -5.18 23.13
N LEU A 18 1.81 -5.80 22.74
CA LEU A 18 1.56 -7.24 22.79
C LEU A 18 1.99 -7.95 21.49
N GLY A 19 2.53 -7.21 20.51
CA GLY A 19 2.97 -7.74 19.22
C GLY A 19 1.88 -7.81 18.15
N GLU A 20 0.63 -7.56 18.51
CA GLU A 20 -0.50 -7.56 17.57
C GLU A 20 -0.53 -6.28 16.73
N ALA A 21 -0.86 -6.40 15.44
CA ALA A 21 -1.08 -5.28 14.55
C ALA A 21 -2.59 -4.99 14.41
N LEU A 22 -2.98 -3.72 14.61
CA LEU A 22 -4.36 -3.26 14.48
C LEU A 22 -4.50 -2.33 13.29
N GLN A 23 -5.58 -2.53 12.53
CA GLN A 23 -5.98 -1.64 11.46
C GLN A 23 -6.95 -0.57 11.99
N VAL A 24 -6.55 0.71 11.92
CA VAL A 24 -7.36 1.85 12.37
C VAL A 24 -7.72 2.75 11.20
N VAL A 25 -9.02 3.01 11.00
CA VAL A 25 -9.50 3.95 9.98
C VAL A 25 -9.76 5.31 10.61
N VAL A 26 -8.96 6.31 10.23
CA VAL A 26 -9.03 7.65 10.82
C VAL A 26 -10.17 8.45 10.19
N LYS A 27 -11.05 9.01 11.03
CA LYS A 27 -12.09 9.96 10.62
C LYS A 27 -11.49 11.37 10.55
N GLY A 28 -10.88 11.72 9.43
CA GLY A 28 -10.27 13.03 9.21
C GLY A 28 -10.06 13.33 7.74
N ALA A 29 -9.92 14.61 7.40
CA ALA A 29 -9.50 15.03 6.07
C ALA A 29 -8.01 14.78 5.89
N VAL A 30 -7.61 14.34 4.69
CA VAL A 30 -6.20 14.27 4.30
C VAL A 30 -5.69 15.70 4.11
N VAL A 31 -4.56 16.02 4.74
CA VAL A 31 -3.92 17.34 4.71
C VAL A 31 -3.17 17.50 3.39
N TRP A 32 -3.66 18.35 2.51
CA TRP A 32 -2.92 18.69 1.29
C TRP A 32 -1.97 19.87 1.62
N GLY A 33 -0.64 19.68 1.73
CA GLY A 33 0.38 20.79 1.71
C GLY A 33 1.03 21.21 0.36
N HIS A 34 0.62 22.30 -0.28
CA HIS A 34 1.11 22.68 -1.63
C HIS A 34 2.66 22.73 -1.79
N ARG A 35 3.23 22.05 -2.81
CA ARG A 35 4.67 22.13 -3.15
C ARG A 35 4.93 22.97 -4.40
N LYS A 36 6.14 23.53 -4.56
CA LYS A 36 6.45 24.44 -5.66
C LYS A 36 6.91 23.75 -6.94
N ASP A 37 7.65 22.64 -6.87
CA ASP A 37 8.21 21.96 -8.05
C ASP A 37 8.21 20.43 -7.90
N LEU A 38 8.26 19.70 -9.01
CA LEU A 38 8.26 18.22 -9.03
C LEU A 38 9.54 17.63 -8.43
N ASP A 39 10.68 18.30 -8.61
CA ASP A 39 11.98 17.89 -8.06
C ASP A 39 12.01 17.97 -6.52
N ASP A 40 11.12 18.77 -5.93
CA ASP A 40 10.95 18.89 -4.48
C ASP A 40 10.13 17.69 -3.92
N CYS A 41 9.28 17.09 -4.75
CA CYS A 41 8.46 15.92 -4.39
C CYS A 41 9.24 14.60 -4.44
N THR A 42 10.26 14.49 -5.29
CA THR A 42 11.11 13.29 -5.35
C THR A 42 12.03 13.17 -4.14
N GLN A 43 12.38 14.29 -3.50
CA GLN A 43 13.16 14.30 -2.26
C GLN A 43 12.38 13.72 -1.07
N ASP A 44 11.05 13.85 -1.04
CA ASP A 44 10.19 13.19 -0.03
C ASP A 44 10.24 11.66 -0.14
N SER A 45 10.53 11.10 -1.33
CA SER A 45 10.66 9.64 -1.50
C SER A 45 11.86 9.06 -0.74
N HIS A 46 12.89 9.89 -0.48
CA HIS A 46 14.08 9.49 0.26
C HIS A 46 13.92 9.56 1.78
N GLN A 47 12.90 10.25 2.29
CA GLN A 47 12.61 10.29 3.73
C GLN A 47 11.85 9.04 4.23
N GLY A 48 11.43 8.17 3.32
CA GLY A 48 10.58 7.03 3.66
C GLY A 48 9.16 7.49 3.96
N ILE A 49 8.18 6.72 3.51
CA ILE A 49 6.77 7.01 3.82
C ILE A 49 6.53 6.54 5.24
N HIS A 50 6.37 7.46 6.18
CA HIS A 50 5.97 7.11 7.52
C HIS A 50 4.45 6.90 7.56
N LEU A 51 4.04 6.01 8.46
CA LEU A 51 2.63 5.68 8.65
C LEU A 51 1.86 6.90 9.19
N GLY A 52 1.34 7.76 8.31
CA GLY A 52 0.85 9.06 8.77
C GLY A 52 0.72 10.10 7.68
N ASP A 53 1.59 10.04 6.68
CA ASP A 53 1.89 11.19 5.84
C ASP A 53 0.79 11.52 4.84
N SER A 54 0.79 12.79 4.44
CA SER A 54 -0.27 13.41 3.69
C SER A 54 0.28 14.10 2.45
N LEU A 55 -0.45 14.00 1.35
CA LEU A 55 0.14 14.10 0.00
C LEU A 55 -0.69 14.94 -0.95
N LEU A 56 -0.10 15.31 -2.08
CA LEU A 56 -0.21 16.67 -2.55
C LEU A 56 -0.08 16.93 -4.05
N PRO A 57 -1.01 17.67 -4.67
CA PRO A 57 -0.90 18.08 -6.08
C PRO A 57 -0.43 19.52 -6.30
N LYS A 58 0.22 19.75 -7.46
CA LYS A 58 0.51 21.07 -8.06
C LYS A 58 0.46 21.02 -9.59
N GLY A 59 -0.28 21.94 -10.23
CA GLY A 59 -0.36 22.07 -11.69
C GLY A 59 -1.17 20.97 -12.39
N ASN A 60 -0.95 20.74 -13.69
CA ASN A 60 -1.61 19.66 -14.47
C ASN A 60 -1.15 18.24 -14.10
N HIS A 61 -0.41 18.06 -12.99
CA HIS A 61 0.17 16.78 -12.60
C HIS A 61 -0.35 16.36 -11.22
N LEU A 62 -0.68 15.07 -11.11
CA LEU A 62 -1.00 14.40 -9.86
C LEU A 62 0.23 13.62 -9.39
N VAL A 63 0.74 13.96 -8.21
CA VAL A 63 1.77 13.16 -7.53
C VAL A 63 1.08 12.37 -6.42
N LEU A 64 1.13 11.03 -6.55
CA LEU A 64 0.60 10.11 -5.55
C LEU A 64 1.75 9.32 -4.93
N THR A 65 2.06 9.65 -3.69
CA THR A 65 2.87 8.81 -2.82
C THR A 65 1.91 7.91 -2.03
N ILE A 66 2.24 6.67 -1.73
CA ILE A 66 1.38 5.81 -0.90
C ILE A 66 2.21 4.62 -0.42
N HIS A 67 1.95 4.15 0.80
CA HIS A 67 2.65 2.98 1.34
C HIS A 67 2.13 1.69 0.69
N HIS A 68 3.01 0.77 0.31
CA HIS A 68 2.65 -0.46 -0.43
C HIS A 68 1.72 -1.41 0.37
N ALA A 69 1.68 -1.31 1.70
CA ALA A 69 0.68 -2.04 2.50
C ALA A 69 -0.78 -1.60 2.23
N LEU A 70 -1.01 -0.47 1.55
CA LEU A 70 -2.33 0.06 1.24
C LEU A 70 -2.75 -0.22 -0.22
N TYR A 71 -1.86 -0.73 -1.06
CA TYR A 71 -2.17 -1.03 -2.45
C TYR A 71 -1.35 -2.21 -3.01
N ASP A 72 -1.86 -2.84 -4.06
CA ASP A 72 -1.16 -3.82 -4.86
C ASP A 72 -1.28 -3.52 -6.35
N GLY A 73 -0.83 -4.45 -7.20
CA GLY A 73 -0.92 -4.33 -8.65
C GLY A 73 -2.35 -4.25 -9.20
N TRP A 74 -3.37 -4.67 -8.44
CA TRP A 74 -4.77 -4.59 -8.82
C TRP A 74 -5.49 -3.37 -8.25
N SER A 75 -5.18 -2.97 -7.03
CA SER A 75 -5.92 -1.92 -6.33
C SER A 75 -5.50 -0.51 -6.74
N LEU A 76 -4.24 -0.32 -7.14
CA LEU A 76 -3.74 1.00 -7.55
C LEU A 76 -4.42 1.49 -8.84
N PRO A 77 -4.47 0.71 -9.95
CA PRO A 77 -5.19 1.13 -11.16
C PRO A 77 -6.65 1.48 -10.90
N ARG A 78 -7.35 0.68 -10.08
CA ARG A 78 -8.75 0.93 -9.70
C ARG A 78 -8.94 2.20 -8.88
N THR A 79 -7.97 2.52 -8.03
CA THR A 79 -7.99 3.78 -7.27
C THR A 79 -7.83 4.96 -8.23
N LEU A 80 -6.98 4.85 -9.25
CA LEU A 80 -6.81 5.88 -10.27
C LEU A 80 -8.05 6.02 -11.17
N GLU A 81 -8.70 4.93 -11.57
CA GLU A 81 -10.00 4.95 -12.28
C GLU A 81 -11.07 5.71 -11.48
N GLN A 82 -11.12 5.52 -10.15
CA GLN A 82 -12.03 6.27 -9.29
C GLN A 82 -11.68 7.76 -9.19
N VAL A 83 -10.39 8.11 -9.25
CA VAL A 83 -9.94 9.51 -9.29
C VAL A 83 -10.38 10.16 -10.60
N GLU A 84 -10.18 9.48 -11.72
CA GLU A 84 -10.64 9.93 -13.04
C GLU A 84 -12.17 10.09 -13.07
N ALA A 85 -12.92 9.08 -12.63
CA ALA A 85 -14.37 9.16 -12.57
C ALA A 85 -14.83 10.34 -11.70
N ALA A 86 -14.25 10.52 -10.51
CA ALA A 86 -14.57 11.63 -9.62
C ALA A 86 -14.22 13.00 -10.22
N TYR A 87 -13.21 13.07 -11.09
CA TYR A 87 -12.83 14.29 -11.79
C TYR A 87 -13.88 14.70 -12.83
N TYR A 88 -14.50 13.72 -13.50
CA TYR A 88 -15.59 13.93 -14.46
C TYR A 88 -16.99 13.79 -13.84
N GLU A 89 -17.15 14.10 -12.55
CA GLU A 89 -18.42 14.07 -11.78
C GLU A 89 -19.08 12.68 -11.58
N GLY A 90 -18.35 11.58 -11.74
CA GLY A 90 -18.79 10.24 -11.38
C GLY A 90 -18.63 9.91 -9.88
N GLU A 91 -19.47 9.01 -9.34
CA GLU A 91 -19.38 8.56 -7.95
C GLU A 91 -18.41 7.37 -7.78
N PRO A 92 -17.38 7.47 -6.90
CA PRO A 92 -16.45 6.38 -6.63
C PRO A 92 -17.14 5.24 -5.89
N GLN A 93 -17.18 4.06 -6.49
CA GLN A 93 -17.62 2.84 -5.81
C GLN A 93 -16.47 2.21 -5.05
N SER A 94 -16.63 2.00 -3.74
CA SER A 94 -15.62 1.34 -2.91
C SER A 94 -16.21 0.16 -2.13
N ARG A 95 -15.42 -0.89 -1.97
CA ARG A 95 -15.71 -2.00 -1.05
C ARG A 95 -14.70 -1.96 0.09
N PRO A 96 -15.14 -1.92 1.36
CA PRO A 96 -14.21 -1.91 2.49
C PRO A 96 -13.35 -3.18 2.52
N PHE A 97 -12.02 -3.01 2.52
CA PHE A 97 -11.07 -4.12 2.63
C PHE A 97 -11.26 -4.97 3.90
N LYS A 98 -11.81 -4.37 4.98
CA LYS A 98 -12.16 -5.07 6.22
C LYS A 98 -12.99 -6.34 6.00
N ILE A 99 -13.87 -6.36 5.00
CA ILE A 99 -14.70 -7.53 4.69
C ILE A 99 -13.83 -8.73 4.30
N PHE A 100 -12.77 -8.48 3.53
CA PHE A 100 -11.82 -9.52 3.14
C PHE A 100 -10.96 -9.97 4.33
N VAL A 101 -10.52 -9.03 5.17
CA VAL A 101 -9.82 -9.37 6.43
C VAL A 101 -10.67 -10.26 7.33
N GLU A 102 -11.96 -9.93 7.51
CA GLU A 102 -12.91 -10.75 8.28
C GLU A 102 -13.13 -12.13 7.67
N HIS A 103 -13.04 -12.26 6.34
CA HIS A 103 -13.10 -13.56 5.68
C HIS A 103 -11.85 -14.40 5.94
N LEU A 104 -10.66 -13.79 5.84
CA LEU A 104 -9.39 -14.47 6.13
C LEU A 104 -9.31 -14.96 7.58
N LEU A 105 -9.72 -14.13 8.54
CA LEU A 105 -9.72 -14.49 9.97
C LEU A 105 -10.67 -15.63 10.34
N LYS A 106 -11.56 -16.03 9.42
CA LYS A 106 -12.48 -17.17 9.61
C LYS A 106 -11.96 -18.46 8.97
N GLN A 107 -10.86 -18.42 8.21
CA GLN A 107 -10.30 -19.62 7.59
C GLN A 107 -9.55 -20.48 8.61
N ASP A 108 -9.47 -21.78 8.34
CA ASP A 108 -8.72 -22.73 9.16
C ASP A 108 -7.24 -22.72 8.74
N ASP A 109 -6.42 -22.10 9.57
CA ASP A 109 -4.99 -21.92 9.31
C ASP A 109 -4.21 -23.25 9.31
N LYS A 110 -4.71 -24.31 9.96
CA LYS A 110 -3.94 -25.55 10.14
C LYS A 110 -3.64 -26.29 8.85
N ASN A 111 -4.65 -26.44 7.99
CA ASN A 111 -4.46 -27.13 6.71
C ASN A 111 -3.50 -26.36 5.79
N MET A 112 -3.56 -25.02 5.83
CA MET A 112 -2.67 -24.16 5.05
C MET A 112 -1.24 -24.21 5.59
N GLU A 113 -1.07 -24.18 6.90
CA GLU A 113 0.22 -24.32 7.58
C GLU A 113 0.86 -25.67 7.28
N GLU A 114 0.13 -26.77 7.45
CA GLU A 114 0.62 -28.13 7.17
C GLU A 114 1.06 -28.28 5.70
N PHE A 115 0.27 -27.75 4.77
CA PHE A 115 0.62 -27.73 3.36
C PHE A 115 1.95 -27.02 3.11
N TRP A 116 2.11 -25.77 3.56
CA TRP A 116 3.33 -25.01 3.32
C TRP A 116 4.55 -25.56 4.06
N ARG A 117 4.37 -26.10 5.28
CA ARG A 117 5.42 -26.81 6.00
C ARG A 117 5.93 -28.01 5.22
N ALA A 118 5.03 -28.80 4.62
CA ALA A 118 5.41 -29.94 3.80
C ALA A 118 6.10 -29.52 2.50
N GLN A 119 5.59 -28.49 1.80
CA GLN A 119 6.17 -28.01 0.55
C GLN A 119 7.56 -27.36 0.72
N LEU A 120 7.79 -26.68 1.84
CA LEU A 120 9.05 -25.99 2.13
C LEU A 120 10.01 -26.81 2.98
N HIS A 121 9.66 -28.06 3.31
CA HIS A 121 10.53 -28.96 4.05
C HIS A 121 11.83 -29.19 3.27
N ASP A 122 12.98 -28.97 3.92
CA ASP A 122 14.32 -29.06 3.32
C ASP A 122 14.52 -28.22 2.04
N PHE A 123 13.72 -27.17 1.84
CA PHE A 123 13.88 -26.31 0.68
C PHE A 123 15.22 -25.58 0.72
N SER A 124 16.08 -25.88 -0.25
CA SER A 124 17.32 -25.15 -0.54
C SER A 124 17.26 -24.64 -1.98
N GLY A 125 16.59 -23.50 -2.19
CA GLY A 125 16.55 -22.84 -3.49
C GLY A 125 17.87 -22.13 -3.82
N PRO A 126 18.26 -22.03 -5.10
CA PRO A 126 19.38 -21.18 -5.47
C PRO A 126 19.03 -19.75 -5.08
N LEU A 127 19.84 -19.14 -4.23
CA LEU A 127 19.91 -17.69 -4.18
C LEU A 127 20.27 -17.27 -5.60
N PHE A 128 19.42 -16.43 -6.19
CA PHE A 128 19.54 -15.77 -7.50
C PHE A 128 20.94 -15.89 -8.12
N PRO A 129 21.06 -16.27 -9.42
CA PRO A 129 22.34 -16.65 -10.02
C PRO A 129 23.45 -15.67 -9.64
N SER A 130 24.53 -16.22 -9.07
CA SER A 130 25.72 -15.46 -8.73
C SER A 130 26.17 -14.66 -9.95
N ALA A 131 26.47 -13.38 -9.75
CA ALA A 131 27.00 -12.55 -10.82
C ALA A 131 28.23 -13.24 -11.48
N PRO A 132 28.38 -13.18 -12.81
CA PRO A 132 29.56 -13.73 -13.47
C PRO A 132 30.84 -13.12 -12.87
N PRO A 133 31.93 -13.89 -12.69
CA PRO A 133 33.20 -13.32 -12.28
C PRO A 133 33.71 -12.38 -13.39
N GLY A 134 33.53 -11.07 -13.22
CA GLY A 134 34.01 -10.06 -14.19
C GLY A 134 33.29 -8.72 -14.18
N ASP A 135 32.04 -8.64 -13.70
CA ASP A 135 31.19 -7.44 -13.84
C ASP A 135 31.07 -6.60 -12.55
N VAL A 136 32.17 -6.40 -11.82
CA VAL A 136 32.24 -5.43 -10.72
C VAL A 136 33.38 -4.44 -10.95
N ASN A 137 33.12 -3.46 -11.82
CA ASN A 137 33.83 -2.18 -11.81
C ASN A 137 32.83 -1.11 -11.38
N TYR A 138 32.86 -0.73 -10.10
CA TYR A 138 32.31 0.55 -9.63
C TYR A 138 33.34 1.65 -9.84
#